data_AF-A0A926W1C4-F1
#
_entry.id   AF-A0A926W1C4-F1
#
_cell.length_a   1.000
_cell.length_b   1.000
_cell.length_c   1.000
_cell.angle_alpha   90.00
_cell.angle_beta   90.00
_cell.angle_gamma   90.00
#
_symmetry.space_group_name_H-M   'P 1'
#
loop_
_entity.id
_entity.type
_entity.pdbx_description
1 polymer ?
#
loop_
_entity_poly.entity_id
_entity_poly.type
_entity_poly.pdbx_seq_one_letter_code
_entity_poly.pdbx_strand_id
1 'polypeptide(L)'
;MKPRRRKDSTNLDLFIEFPATKTHLADLLGVARSTLCTWENIAFWRIESFRNAYPKTHDGSLDRESPLSPYQSWVLSRVGRLMAQLRRGERVKQYIAKNPNDFSRYQYQKSFQQVQKLGA
;
A
#
# COMPACT_ATOMS: atom_id res chain seq x y z
N MET A 1 11.12 1.35 -8.67
CA MET A 1 11.53 2.67 -9.19
C MET A 1 11.45 3.66 -8.05
N LYS A 2 12.49 4.44 -7.74
CA LYS A 2 12.42 5.45 -6.67
C LYS A 2 11.52 6.63 -7.11
N PRO A 3 10.74 7.22 -6.21
CA PRO A 3 9.93 8.40 -6.52
C PRO A 3 10.82 9.55 -6.99
N ARG A 4 10.47 10.19 -8.11
CA ARG A 4 11.26 11.28 -8.70
C ARG A 4 11.11 12.59 -7.92
N ARG A 5 9.94 12.82 -7.32
CA ARG A 5 9.60 14.07 -6.63
C ARG A 5 9.93 14.06 -5.13
N ARG A 6 9.97 12.89 -4.50
CA ARG A 6 10.30 12.72 -3.08
C ARG A 6 11.16 11.47 -2.90
N LYS A 7 12.49 11.61 -2.89
CA LYS A 7 13.42 10.46 -2.89
C LYS A 7 13.25 9.54 -1.67
N ASP A 8 12.69 10.08 -0.59
CA ASP A 8 12.58 9.40 0.71
C ASP A 8 11.16 8.92 1.05
N SER A 9 10.15 9.24 0.23
CA SER A 9 8.75 8.85 0.51
C SER A 9 8.53 7.33 0.47
N THR A 10 9.49 6.56 -0.04
CA THR A 10 9.49 5.09 0.00
C THR A 10 10.54 4.54 0.97
N ASN A 11 11.06 5.34 1.90
CA ASN A 11 11.97 4.84 2.93
C ASN A 11 11.20 4.31 4.15
N LEU A 12 10.05 4.92 4.44
CA LEU A 12 9.17 4.60 5.57
C LEU A 12 7.78 4.17 5.08
N ASP A 13 7.07 3.46 5.94
CA ASP A 13 5.66 3.16 5.71
C ASP A 13 4.83 4.43 5.94
N LEU A 14 3.84 4.66 5.07
CA LEU A 14 2.92 5.77 5.18
C LEU A 14 1.71 5.35 6.02
N PHE A 15 1.39 6.14 7.04
CA PHE A 15 0.17 6.01 7.81
C PHE A 15 -0.68 7.25 7.59
N ILE A 16 -1.92 7.07 7.16
CA ILE A 16 -2.91 8.13 6.98
C ILE A 16 -4.15 7.79 7.80
N GLU A 17 -4.85 8.80 8.29
CA GLU A 17 -6.01 8.61 9.17
C GLU A 17 -7.34 8.58 8.41
N PHE A 18 -7.33 9.00 7.13
CA PHE A 18 -8.52 9.12 6.30
C PHE A 18 -8.37 8.33 4.99
N PRO A 19 -9.49 7.93 4.34
CA PRO A 19 -9.44 7.29 3.02
C PRO A 19 -8.84 8.23 1.96
N ALA A 20 -7.91 7.72 1.14
CA ALA A 20 -7.22 8.49 0.12
C ALA A 20 -7.54 8.00 -1.29
N THR A 21 -7.75 8.91 -2.23
CA THR A 21 -7.81 8.55 -3.65
C THR A 21 -6.45 8.10 -4.16
N LYS A 22 -6.43 7.28 -5.23
CA LYS A 22 -5.17 6.84 -5.87
C LYS A 22 -4.31 8.02 -6.30
N THR A 23 -4.92 9.10 -6.78
CA THR A 23 -4.20 10.32 -7.19
C THR A 23 -3.54 10.97 -5.98
N HIS A 24 -4.30 11.20 -4.91
CA HIS A 24 -3.77 11.80 -3.68
C HIS A 24 -2.62 10.98 -3.09
N LEU A 25 -2.78 9.66 -3.03
CA LEU A 25 -1.73 8.77 -2.52
C LEU A 25 -0.48 8.78 -3.41
N ALA A 26 -0.65 8.82 -4.74
CA ALA A 26 0.48 8.90 -5.67
C ALA A 26 1.27 10.20 -5.47
N ASP A 27 0.58 11.33 -5.25
CA ASP A 27 1.20 12.62 -4.97
C ASP A 27 1.95 12.63 -3.63
N LEU A 28 1.33 12.09 -2.56
CA LEU A 28 1.99 11.94 -1.25
C LEU A 28 3.28 11.11 -1.36
N LEU A 29 3.22 10.00 -2.09
CA LEU A 29 4.35 9.11 -2.33
C LEU A 29 5.32 9.63 -3.40
N GLY A 30 5.01 10.74 -4.08
CA GLY A 30 5.88 11.34 -5.11
C GLY A 30 6.10 10.47 -6.36
N VAL A 31 5.15 9.59 -6.67
CA VAL A 31 5.17 8.66 -7.82
C VAL A 31 4.06 8.99 -8.83
N ALA A 32 4.19 8.50 -10.06
CA ALA A 32 3.11 8.58 -11.03
C ALA A 32 1.93 7.70 -10.62
N ARG A 33 0.69 8.13 -10.93
CA ARG A 33 -0.54 7.33 -10.68
C ARG A 33 -0.45 5.94 -11.31
N SER A 34 0.10 5.82 -12.52
CA SER A 34 0.30 4.53 -13.20
C SER A 34 1.22 3.57 -12.42
N THR A 35 2.25 4.11 -11.77
CA THR A 35 3.13 3.33 -10.87
C THR A 35 2.35 2.82 -9.66
N LEU A 36 1.52 3.67 -9.05
CA LEU A 36 0.67 3.27 -7.94
C LEU A 36 -0.33 2.17 -8.36
N CYS A 37 -0.98 2.30 -9.52
CA CYS A 37 -1.86 1.27 -10.07
C CYS A 37 -1.12 -0.08 -10.29
N THR A 38 0.16 -0.04 -10.65
CA THR A 38 0.98 -1.25 -10.77
C THR A 38 1.17 -1.92 -9.41
N TRP A 39 1.43 -1.13 -8.36
CA TRP A 39 1.55 -1.64 -6.99
C TRP A 39 0.23 -2.18 -6.46
N GLU A 40 -0.86 -1.48 -6.76
CA GLU A 40 -2.23 -1.89 -6.45
C GLU A 40 -2.55 -3.25 -7.06
N ASN A 41 -2.21 -3.49 -8.33
CA ASN A 41 -2.41 -4.78 -8.96
C ASN A 41 -1.61 -5.90 -8.25
N ILE A 42 -0.37 -5.64 -7.84
CA ILE A 42 0.42 -6.62 -7.07
C ILE A 42 -0.26 -6.93 -5.74
N ALA A 43 -0.64 -5.90 -4.99
CA ALA A 43 -1.29 -6.05 -3.69
C ALA A 43 -2.64 -6.76 -3.81
N PHE A 44 -3.47 -6.36 -4.76
CA PHE A 44 -4.80 -6.94 -5.01
C PHE A 44 -4.74 -8.45 -5.26
N TRP A 45 -3.77 -8.91 -6.05
CA TRP A 45 -3.66 -10.33 -6.39
C TRP A 45 -2.92 -11.16 -5.34
N ARG A 46 -2.06 -10.56 -4.51
CA ARG A 46 -1.19 -11.28 -3.57
C ARG A 46 -1.58 -11.15 -2.10
N ILE A 47 -2.40 -10.16 -1.74
CA ILE A 47 -2.75 -9.86 -0.35
C ILE A 47 -4.27 -9.90 -0.24
N GLU A 48 -4.80 -10.99 0.30
CA GLU A 48 -6.25 -11.20 0.42
C GLU A 48 -6.92 -10.13 1.28
N SER A 49 -6.33 -9.78 2.43
CA SER A 49 -6.85 -8.74 3.31
C SER A 49 -6.89 -7.35 2.68
N PHE A 50 -6.01 -7.07 1.71
CA PHE A 50 -6.01 -5.84 0.91
C PHE A 50 -7.18 -5.83 -0.09
N ARG A 51 -7.39 -6.96 -0.77
CA ARG A 51 -8.51 -7.16 -1.68
C ARG A 51 -9.85 -7.01 -0.97
N ASN A 52 -10.00 -7.67 0.17
CA ASN A 52 -11.23 -7.69 0.96
C ASN A 52 -11.51 -6.35 1.68
N ALA A 53 -10.60 -5.38 1.59
CA ALA A 53 -10.81 -4.03 2.12
C ALA A 53 -11.55 -3.12 1.14
N TYR A 54 -11.71 -3.51 -0.14
CA TYR A 54 -12.56 -2.78 -1.07
C TYR A 54 -14.04 -2.99 -0.77
N PRO A 55 -14.88 -1.95 -0.90
CA PRO A 55 -16.32 -2.10 -0.80
C PRO A 55 -16.85 -2.95 -1.98
N LYS A 56 -17.98 -3.59 -1.76
CA LYS A 56 -18.68 -4.34 -2.81
C LYS A 56 -19.63 -3.41 -3.56
N THR A 57 -19.64 -3.51 -4.88
CA THR A 57 -20.65 -2.87 -5.75
C THR A 57 -22.00 -3.55 -5.59
N HIS A 58 -23.05 -2.95 -6.15
CA HIS A 58 -24.38 -3.55 -6.25
C HIS A 58 -24.34 -4.97 -6.85
N ASP A 59 -23.50 -5.20 -7.85
CA ASP A 59 -23.38 -6.50 -8.53
C ASP A 59 -22.45 -7.50 -7.81
N GLY A 60 -22.04 -7.19 -6.57
CA GLY A 60 -21.18 -8.05 -5.75
C GLY A 60 -19.68 -8.01 -6.12
N SER A 61 -19.30 -7.31 -7.19
CA SER A 61 -17.91 -7.08 -7.56
C SER A 61 -17.20 -6.13 -6.59
N LEU A 62 -15.87 -6.11 -6.57
CA LEU A 62 -15.11 -5.19 -5.70
C LEU A 62 -14.92 -3.85 -6.42
N ASP A 63 -15.38 -2.76 -5.80
CA ASP A 63 -15.18 -1.41 -6.31
C ASP A 63 -13.72 -0.98 -6.09
N ARG A 64 -12.93 -1.01 -7.15
CA ARG A 64 -11.52 -0.63 -7.11
C ARG A 64 -11.30 0.87 -7.33
N GLU A 65 -12.33 1.61 -7.69
CA GLU A 65 -12.23 3.07 -7.87
C GLU A 65 -12.59 3.83 -6.59
N SER A 66 -13.16 3.14 -5.60
CA SER A 66 -13.37 3.68 -4.26
C SER A 66 -12.06 4.21 -3.64
N PRO A 67 -12.12 5.25 -2.78
CA PRO A 67 -10.97 5.67 -1.98
C PRO A 67 -10.33 4.52 -1.21
N LEU A 68 -9.00 4.50 -1.17
CA LEU A 68 -8.22 3.50 -0.46
C LEU A 68 -8.31 3.76 1.04
N SER A 69 -8.67 2.73 1.80
CA SER A 69 -8.62 2.78 3.26
C SER A 69 -7.21 3.08 3.79
N PRO A 70 -7.08 3.56 5.04
CA PRO A 70 -5.79 3.72 5.73
C PRO A 70 -4.87 2.49 5.61
N TYR A 71 -5.44 1.30 5.83
CA TYR A 71 -4.72 0.04 5.71
C TYR A 71 -4.23 -0.23 4.27
N GLN A 72 -5.08 0.00 3.27
CA GLN A 72 -4.67 -0.17 1.87
C GLN A 72 -3.56 0.82 1.48
N SER A 73 -3.65 2.07 1.93
CA SER A 73 -2.63 3.08 1.69
C SER A 73 -1.28 2.70 2.32
N TRP A 74 -1.31 2.16 3.55
CA TRP A 74 -0.13 1.60 4.20
C TRP A 74 0.47 0.43 3.42
N VAL A 75 -0.35 -0.54 2.99
CA VAL A 75 0.12 -1.66 2.17
C VAL A 75 0.81 -1.17 0.90
N LEU A 76 0.21 -0.21 0.18
CA LEU A 76 0.78 0.32 -1.05
C LEU A 76 2.09 1.07 -0.82
N SER A 77 2.21 1.80 0.28
CA SER A 77 3.48 2.42 0.67
C SER A 77 4.56 1.35 0.84
N ARG A 78 4.28 0.28 1.58
CA ARG A 78 5.20 -0.83 1.84
C ARG A 78 5.58 -1.59 0.56
N VAL A 79 4.62 -1.86 -0.33
CA VAL A 79 4.88 -2.41 -1.67
C VAL A 79 5.80 -1.47 -2.47
N GLY A 80 5.59 -0.17 -2.39
CA GLY A 80 6.45 0.85 -2.97
C GLY A 80 7.90 0.77 -2.48
N ARG A 81 8.10 0.57 -1.17
CA ARG A 81 9.44 0.35 -0.56
C ARG A 81 10.10 -0.90 -1.13
N LEU A 82 9.38 -2.02 -1.18
CA LEU A 82 9.89 -3.26 -1.76
C LEU A 82 10.21 -3.10 -3.26
N MET A 83 9.41 -2.33 -4.00
CA MET A 83 9.67 -2.00 -5.40
C MET A 83 10.90 -1.10 -5.57
N ALA A 84 11.25 -0.29 -4.58
CA ALA A 84 12.49 0.50 -4.58
C ALA A 84 13.72 -0.36 -4.27
N GLN A 85 13.59 -1.33 -3.35
CA GLN A 85 14.67 -2.23 -2.92
C GLN A 85 14.94 -3.35 -3.92
N LEU A 86 13.91 -4.13 -4.29
CA LEU A 86 14.03 -5.33 -5.10
C LEU A 86 14.02 -5.05 -6.61
N ARG A 87 13.58 -3.84 -7.01
CA ARG A 87 13.51 -3.29 -8.38
C ARG A 87 12.70 -4.10 -9.41
N ARG A 88 12.25 -5.32 -9.09
CA ARG A 88 11.48 -6.21 -9.97
C ARG A 88 10.18 -6.64 -9.31
N GLY A 89 9.06 -6.45 -10.01
CA GLY A 89 7.72 -6.81 -9.51
C GLY A 89 7.59 -8.29 -9.13
N GLU A 90 8.24 -9.20 -9.87
CA GLU A 90 8.18 -10.63 -9.56
C GLU A 90 8.84 -10.98 -8.21
N ARG A 91 9.95 -10.31 -7.87
CA ARG A 91 10.60 -10.47 -6.56
C ARG A 91 9.72 -9.94 -5.44
N VAL A 92 8.99 -8.85 -5.68
CA VAL A 92 8.01 -8.32 -4.71
C VAL A 92 6.88 -9.31 -4.50
N LYS A 93 6.32 -9.90 -5.56
CA LYS A 93 5.30 -10.96 -5.44
C LYS A 93 5.80 -12.15 -4.63
N GLN A 94 7.02 -12.62 -4.91
CA GLN A 94 7.64 -13.72 -4.16
C GLN A 94 7.88 -13.37 -2.70
N TYR A 95 8.30 -12.13 -2.40
CA TYR A 95 8.45 -11.66 -1.03
C TYR A 95 7.12 -11.70 -0.27
N ILE A 96 6.06 -11.15 -0.87
CA ILE A 96 4.71 -11.13 -0.27
C ILE A 96 4.23 -12.56 0.02
N ALA A 97 4.43 -13.47 -0.94
CA ALA A 97 4.02 -14.87 -0.78
C ALA A 97 4.76 -15.58 0.36
N LYS A 98 6.05 -15.26 0.57
CA LYS A 98 6.85 -15.82 1.67
C LYS A 98 6.56 -15.19 3.04
N ASN A 99 6.09 -13.94 3.05
CA ASN A 99 5.90 -13.16 4.27
C ASN A 99 4.48 -12.53 4.31
N PRO A 100 3.40 -13.33 4.28
CA PRO A 100 2.04 -12.78 4.24
C PRO A 100 1.71 -11.98 5.52
N ASN A 101 2.28 -12.38 6.66
CA ASN A 101 2.07 -11.71 7.94
C ASN A 101 2.55 -10.26 7.97
N ASP A 102 3.57 -9.91 7.17
CA ASP A 102 4.07 -8.55 7.02
C ASP A 102 3.02 -7.60 6.47
N PHE A 103 1.97 -8.12 5.82
CA PHE A 103 0.90 -7.32 5.23
C PHE A 103 -0.42 -7.47 5.98
N SER A 104 -0.44 -8.19 7.10
CA SER A 104 -1.65 -8.41 7.88
C SER A 104 -2.19 -7.12 8.52
N ARG A 105 -3.50 -7.08 8.80
CA ARG A 105 -4.11 -5.98 9.56
C ARG A 105 -3.53 -5.86 10.97
N TYR A 106 -3.15 -6.98 11.58
CA TYR A 106 -2.47 -7.00 12.88
C TYR A 106 -1.13 -6.26 12.81
N GLN A 107 -0.31 -6.55 11.80
CA GLN A 107 0.97 -5.87 11.61
C GLN A 107 0.79 -4.37 11.37
N TYR A 108 -0.23 -3.98 10.59
CA TYR A 108 -0.60 -2.58 10.42
C TYR A 108 -0.91 -1.89 11.75
N GLN A 109 -1.80 -2.47 12.56
CA GLN A 109 -2.20 -1.92 13.86
C GLN A 109 -1.00 -1.78 14.81
N LYS A 110 -0.16 -2.82 14.89
CA LYS A 110 1.05 -2.80 15.70
C LYS A 110 2.00 -1.67 15.29
N SER A 111 2.27 -1.53 14.00
CA SER A 111 3.15 -0.48 13.48
C SER A 111 2.55 0.92 13.65
N PHE A 112 1.23 1.07 13.47
CA PHE A 112 0.54 2.35 13.67
C PHE A 112 0.62 2.83 15.13
N GLN A 113 0.33 1.94 16.09
CA GLN A 113 0.44 2.23 17.53
C GLN A 113 1.87 2.63 17.93
N GLN A 114 2.88 2.00 17.34
CA GLN A 114 4.27 2.35 17.61
C GLN A 114 4.61 3.77 17.14
N VAL A 115 4.12 4.18 15.98
CA VAL A 115 4.32 5.55 15.47
C VAL A 115 3.60 6.56 16.36
N GLN A 116 2.37 6.26 16.80
CA GLN A 116 1.64 7.14 17.72
C GLN A 116 2.35 7.34 19.06
N LYS A 117 2.96 6.28 19.61
CA LYS A 117 3.73 6.37 20.87
C LYS A 117 5.03 7.17 20.76
N LEU A 118 5.61 7.28 19.57
CA LEU A 118 6.85 8.04 19.33
C LEU A 118 6.59 9.51 19.02
N GLY A 119 5.37 9.86 18.61
CA GLY A 119 4.95 11.23 18.34
C GLY A 119 4.24 11.93 19.50
N ALA A 120 4.04 11.23 20.62
CA ALA A 120 3.53 11.76 21.90
C ALA A 120 4.70 12.03 22.85
#